data_AF-A0A1C6NT19-F1
#
_entry.id   AF-A0A1C6NT19-F1
#
_cell.length_a   1.000
_cell.length_b   1.000
_cell.length_c   1.000
_cell.angle_alpha   90.00
_cell.angle_beta   90.00
_cell.angle_gamma   90.00
#
_symmetry.space_group_name_H-M   'P 1'
#
loop_
_entity.id
_entity.type
_entity.pdbx_description
1 polymer ?
#
loop_
_entity_poly.entity_id
_entity_poly.type
_entity_poly.pdbx_seq_one_letter_code
_entity_poly.pdbx_strand_id
1 'polypeptide(L)'
;MERMPCEKTPGAVRNALERRPDWLMGFTRVFMCAAGEFDQKAMDEAVERWYPAACACATPGYMDELEETVRRINAGETDGMVFWDADGNGYDWDNNLVARREAGR
;
A
#
# COMPACT_ATOMS: atom_id res chain seq x y z
N MET A 1 -10.92 18.46 -1.80
CA MET A 1 -9.85 17.84 -2.59
C MET A 1 -8.96 17.13 -1.58
N GLU A 2 -9.13 15.83 -1.39
CA GLU A 2 -8.19 15.07 -0.57
C GLU A 2 -6.79 15.28 -1.14
N ARG A 3 -5.88 15.81 -0.33
CA ARG A 3 -4.46 15.85 -0.70
C ARG A 3 -4.03 14.40 -0.84
N MET A 4 -3.73 13.96 -2.06
CA MET A 4 -3.12 12.66 -2.24
C MET A 4 -1.88 12.61 -1.33
N PRO A 5 -1.73 11.56 -0.51
CA PRO A 5 -0.68 11.51 0.52
C PRO A 5 0.73 11.55 -0.08
N CYS A 6 0.86 11.23 -1.37
CA CYS A 6 2.11 11.25 -2.12
C CYS A 6 1.87 11.85 -3.52
N GLU A 7 2.81 12.66 -4.02
CA GLU A 7 2.81 13.08 -5.42
C GLU A 7 3.22 11.93 -6.34
N LYS A 8 2.65 11.88 -7.55
CA LYS A 8 2.93 10.82 -8.53
C LYS A 8 4.17 11.14 -9.36
N THR A 9 5.29 11.36 -8.68
CA THR A 9 6.59 11.62 -9.31
C THR A 9 7.61 10.58 -8.87
N PRO A 10 8.63 10.25 -9.68
CA PRO A 10 9.66 9.29 -9.30
C PRO A 10 10.35 9.66 -7.97
N GLY A 11 10.61 10.95 -7.75
CA GLY A 11 11.23 11.44 -6.53
C GLY A 11 10.34 11.27 -5.30
N ALA A 12 9.05 11.60 -5.40
CA ALA A 12 8.11 11.45 -4.30
C ALA A 12 7.84 9.97 -3.97
N VAL A 13 7.71 9.11 -4.99
CA VAL A 13 7.59 7.66 -4.81
C VAL A 13 8.83 7.10 -4.12
N ARG A 14 10.03 7.46 -4.57
CA ARG A 14 11.27 7.02 -3.94
C ARG A 14 11.34 7.43 -2.46
N ASN A 15 11.08 8.70 -2.16
CA ASN A 15 11.16 9.24 -0.80
C ASN A 15 10.13 8.56 0.12
N ALA A 16 8.90 8.34 -0.35
CA ALA A 16 7.89 7.65 0.43
C ALA A 16 8.29 6.20 0.75
N LEU A 17 8.94 5.51 -0.20
CA LEU A 17 9.39 4.13 -0.03
C LEU A 17 10.62 3.97 0.88
N GLU A 18 11.31 5.04 1.31
CA GLU A 18 12.45 4.94 2.23
C GLU A 18 12.10 4.25 3.56
N ARG A 19 10.83 4.30 3.97
CA ARG A 19 10.31 3.57 5.13
C ARG A 19 10.34 2.05 4.96
N ARG A 20 10.38 1.56 3.73
CA ARG A 20 10.39 0.14 3.36
C ARG A 20 11.54 -0.16 2.41
N PRO A 21 12.75 -0.45 2.93
CA PRO A 21 13.95 -0.66 2.12
C PRO A 21 13.81 -1.77 1.06
N ASP A 22 13.04 -2.82 1.37
CA ASP A 22 12.69 -3.91 0.46
C ASP A 22 11.94 -3.40 -0.78
N TRP A 23 10.95 -2.52 -0.56
CA TRP A 23 10.16 -1.91 -1.63
C TRP A 23 10.95 -0.86 -2.39
N LEU A 24 11.74 -0.05 -1.69
CA LEU A 24 12.63 0.94 -2.29
C LEU A 24 13.62 0.29 -3.26
N MET A 25 14.24 -0.84 -2.89
CA MET A 25 15.12 -1.58 -3.79
C MET A 25 14.37 -2.09 -5.03
N GLY A 26 13.16 -2.60 -4.87
CA GLY A 26 12.31 -3.05 -5.96
C GLY A 26 12.00 -1.94 -6.97
N PHE A 27 11.53 -0.80 -6.48
CA PHE A 27 11.29 0.40 -7.30
C PHE A 27 12.57 0.87 -7.99
N THR A 28 13.65 1.04 -7.22
CA THR A 28 14.92 1.56 -7.74
C THR A 28 15.48 0.68 -8.85
N ARG A 29 15.41 -0.64 -8.70
CA ARG A 29 15.87 -1.58 -9.73
C ARG A 29 15.10 -1.43 -11.03
N VAL A 30 13.76 -1.44 -10.97
CA VAL A 30 12.91 -1.33 -12.17
C VAL A 30 13.10 0.03 -12.82
N PHE A 31 13.07 1.10 -12.03
CA PHE A 31 13.20 2.46 -12.52
C PHE A 31 14.58 2.73 -13.13
N MET A 32 15.68 2.30 -12.48
CA MET A 32 17.04 2.51 -13.00
C MET A 32 17.34 1.65 -14.23
N CYS A 33 16.73 0.46 -14.35
CA CYS A 33 16.82 -0.35 -15.57
C CYS A 33 16.19 0.40 -16.76
N ALA A 34 14.96 0.90 -16.59
CA ALA A 34 14.27 1.69 -17.61
C ALA A 34 15.02 2.99 -17.94
N ALA A 35 15.56 3.67 -16.93
CA ALA A 35 16.36 4.89 -17.12
C ALA A 35 17.65 4.61 -17.92
N GLY A 36 18.31 3.48 -17.67
CA GLY A 36 19.51 3.06 -18.41
C GLY A 36 19.24 2.76 -19.89
N GLU A 37 18.02 2.31 -20.21
CA GLU A 37 17.55 2.08 -21.58
C GLU A 37 16.92 3.34 -22.21
N PHE A 38 16.85 4.45 -21.47
CA PHE A 38 16.15 5.69 -21.86
C PHE A 38 14.68 5.45 -22.25
N ASP A 39 14.04 4.42 -21.69
CA ASP A 39 12.65 4.10 -21.95
C ASP A 39 11.74 4.89 -21.01
N GLN A 40 11.20 6.01 -21.50
CA GLN A 40 10.28 6.86 -20.76
C GLN A 40 9.00 6.12 -20.36
N LYS A 41 8.48 5.25 -21.23
CA LYS A 41 7.24 4.53 -20.97
C LYS A 41 7.44 3.53 -19.83
N ALA A 42 8.54 2.80 -19.83
CA ALA A 42 8.88 1.86 -18.76
C ALA A 42 9.13 2.58 -17.42
N MET A 43 9.70 3.79 -17.44
CA MET A 43 9.83 4.62 -16.24
C MET A 43 8.46 5.05 -15.68
N ASP A 44 7.54 5.48 -16.54
CA ASP A 44 6.20 5.88 -16.13
C ASP A 44 5.41 4.67 -15.58
N GLU A 45 5.49 3.51 -16.23
CA GLU A 45 4.89 2.26 -15.75
C GLU A 45 5.47 1.83 -14.38
N ALA A 46 6.76 2.06 -14.14
CA ALA A 46 7.36 1.82 -12.83
C ALA A 46 6.77 2.73 -11.75
N VAL A 47 6.57 4.02 -12.05
CA VAL A 47 5.91 4.95 -11.12
C VAL A 47 4.47 4.51 -10.86
N GLU A 48 3.69 4.20 -11.90
CA GLU A 48 2.31 3.72 -11.79
C GLU A 48 2.19 2.49 -10.89
N ARG A 49 3.07 1.51 -11.11
CA ARG A 49 3.09 0.26 -10.35
C ARG A 49 3.36 0.46 -8.87
N TRP A 50 4.28 1.38 -8.53
CA TRP A 50 4.73 1.58 -7.16
C TRP A 50 3.99 2.70 -6.42
N TYR A 51 3.19 3.50 -7.13
CA TYR A 51 2.46 4.62 -6.56
C TYR A 51 1.52 4.23 -5.40
N PRO A 52 0.74 3.13 -5.46
CA PRO A 52 -0.10 2.71 -4.33
C PRO A 52 0.72 2.40 -3.07
N ALA A 53 1.87 1.75 -3.23
CA ALA A 53 2.77 1.45 -2.11
C ALA A 53 3.39 2.73 -1.52
N ALA A 54 3.75 3.70 -2.37
CA ALA A 54 4.21 5.01 -1.93
C ALA A 54 3.11 5.78 -1.16
N CYS A 55 1.86 5.75 -1.64
CA CYS A 55 0.73 6.33 -0.93
C CYS A 55 0.51 5.67 0.44
N ALA A 56 0.61 4.35 0.53
CA ALA A 56 0.54 3.61 1.79
C ALA A 56 1.65 4.06 2.76
N CYS A 57 2.90 4.17 2.30
CA CYS A 57 4.01 4.62 3.14
C CYS A 57 3.91 6.10 3.56
N ALA A 58 3.35 6.95 2.71
CA ALA A 58 3.17 8.37 2.98
C ALA A 58 1.94 8.68 3.85
N THR A 59 0.97 7.77 3.94
CA THR A 59 -0.19 7.93 4.82
C THR A 59 0.23 7.75 6.28
N PRO A 60 0.07 8.78 7.14
CA PRO A 60 0.42 8.66 8.55
C PRO A 60 -0.34 7.53 9.23
N GLY A 61 0.35 6.72 10.03
CA GLY A 61 -0.25 5.60 10.79
C GLY A 61 -0.57 4.34 9.98
N TYR A 62 -0.77 4.43 8.65
CA TYR A 62 -1.19 3.29 7.83
C TYR A 62 -0.20 2.12 7.86
N MET A 63 1.10 2.41 7.75
CA MET A 63 2.13 1.37 7.82
C MET A 63 2.24 0.75 9.23
N ASP A 64 2.02 1.54 10.27
CA ASP A 64 2.05 1.04 11.66
C ASP A 64 0.86 0.11 11.92
N GLU A 65 -0.33 0.47 11.42
CA GLU A 65 -1.52 -0.38 11.46
C GLU A 65 -1.32 -1.69 10.69
N LEU A 66 -0.68 -1.63 9.51
CA LEU A 66 -0.34 -2.82 8.72
C LEU A 66 0.67 -3.72 9.44
N GLU A 67 1.73 -3.16 10.02
CA GLU A 67 2.73 -3.92 10.75
C GLU A 67 2.14 -4.58 12.00
N GLU A 68 1.29 -3.87 12.73
CA GLU A 68 0.56 -4.40 13.87
C GLU A 68 -0.40 -5.52 13.45
N THR A 69 -1.12 -5.34 12.34
CA THR A 69 -2.00 -6.37 11.76
C THR A 69 -1.21 -7.63 11.42
N VAL A 70 -0.06 -7.50 10.74
CA VAL A 70 0.81 -8.63 10.40
C VAL A 70 1.38 -9.29 11.65
N ARG A 71 1.78 -8.51 12.67
CA ARG A 71 2.26 -9.02 13.96
C ARG A 71 1.20 -9.90 14.61
N ARG A 72 -0.04 -9.41 14.72
CA ARG A 72 -1.18 -10.15 15.30
C ARG A 72 -1.46 -11.45 14.55
N ILE A 73 -1.49 -11.41 13.22
CA ILE A 73 -1.68 -12.61 12.39
C ILE A 73 -0.59 -13.65 12.68
N ASN A 74 0.69 -13.25 12.69
CA ASN A 74 1.80 -14.16 12.95
C ASN A 74 1.81 -14.70 14.39
N ALA A 75 1.26 -13.95 15.35
CA ALA A 75 1.08 -14.37 16.74
C ALA A 75 -0.16 -15.27 16.95
N GLY A 76 -1.01 -15.44 15.93
CA GLY A 76 -2.31 -16.12 16.05
C GLY A 76 -3.37 -15.32 16.81
N GLU A 77 -3.14 -14.02 17.02
CA GLU A 77 -4.04 -13.08 17.72
C GLU A 77 -5.10 -12.51 16.77
N THR A 78 -5.79 -13.39 16.04
CA THR A 78 -6.72 -13.03 14.97
C THR A 78 -8.15 -12.73 15.45
N ASP A 79 -8.43 -13.00 16.72
CA ASP A 79 -9.73 -12.72 17.34
C ASP A 79 -10.08 -11.21 17.27
N GLY A 80 -11.32 -10.92 16.89
CA GLY A 80 -11.81 -9.55 16.69
C GLY A 80 -11.20 -8.78 15.50
N MET A 81 -10.39 -9.41 14.63
CA MET A 81 -9.96 -8.78 13.37
C MET A 81 -11.10 -8.78 12.35
N VAL A 82 -11.26 -7.66 11.63
CA VAL A 82 -12.27 -7.51 10.58
C VAL A 82 -11.63 -6.99 9.31
N PHE A 83 -11.76 -7.74 8.23
CA PHE A 83 -11.28 -7.40 6.89
C PHE A 83 -12.45 -6.96 6.02
N TRP A 84 -12.33 -5.80 5.38
CA TRP A 84 -13.40 -5.22 4.59
C TRP A 84 -13.17 -5.44 3.11
N ASP A 85 -14.20 -5.92 2.41
CA ASP A 85 -14.21 -5.99 0.95
C ASP A 85 -14.63 -4.66 0.31
N ALA A 86 -14.64 -4.63 -1.02
CA ALA A 86 -15.04 -3.45 -1.81
C ALA A 86 -16.55 -3.14 -1.70
N ASP A 87 -17.37 -4.13 -1.33
CA ASP A 87 -18.83 -4.01 -1.18
C ASP A 87 -19.23 -3.56 0.24
N GLY A 88 -18.25 -3.37 1.13
CA GLY A 88 -18.47 -2.95 2.52
C GLY A 88 -18.87 -4.09 3.45
N ASN A 89 -18.68 -5.35 3.06
CA ASN A 89 -18.83 -6.50 3.94
C ASN A 89 -17.55 -6.70 4.76
N GLY A 90 -17.71 -6.90 6.06
CA GLY A 90 -16.64 -7.19 7.01
C GLY A 90 -16.61 -8.67 7.35
N TYR A 91 -15.47 -9.30 7.13
CA TYR A 91 -15.24 -10.72 7.41
C TYR A 91 -14.23 -10.91 8.54
N ASP A 92 -14.43 -11.93 9.36
CA ASP A 92 -13.43 -12.36 10.35
C ASP A 92 -12.32 -13.20 9.69
N TRP A 93 -11.37 -13.66 10.51
CA TRP A 93 -10.26 -14.50 10.06
C TRP A 93 -10.68 -15.84 9.45
N ASP A 94 -11.80 -16.41 9.93
CA ASP A 94 -12.37 -17.67 9.45
C ASP A 94 -13.29 -17.46 8.23
N ASN A 95 -13.29 -16.25 7.65
CA ASN A 95 -14.09 -15.84 6.51
C ASN A 95 -15.61 -15.88 6.77
N ASN A 96 -16.03 -15.74 8.03
CA ASN A 96 -17.43 -15.52 8.36
C ASN A 96 -17.77 -14.03 8.22
N LEU A 97 -18.95 -13.74 7.67
CA LEU A 97 -19.47 -12.39 7.61
C LEU A 97 -19.84 -11.92 9.03
N VAL A 98 -19.20 -10.86 9.52
CA VAL A 98 -19.38 -10.34 10.88
C VAL A 98 -19.91 -8.90 10.93
N ALA A 99 -19.77 -8.14 9.84
CA ALA A 99 -20.27 -6.77 9.78
C ALA A 99 -20.65 -6.34 8.35
N ARG A 100 -21.48 -5.30 8.25
CA ARG A 100 -21.75 -4.58 7.00
C ARG A 100 -21.71 -3.09 7.27
N ARG A 101 -20.94 -2.34 6.47
CA ARG A 101 -21.04 -0.89 6.44
C ARG A 101 -22.25 -0.55 5.56
N GLU A 102 -23.28 0.03 6.15
CA GLU A 102 -24.33 0.65 5.33
C GLU A 102 -23.67 1.77 4.52
N ALA A 103 -23.80 1.71 3.19
CA ALA A 103 -23.40 2.81 2.33
C ALA A 103 -24.21 4.04 2.77
N GLY A 104 -23.55 4.95 3.50
CA GLY A 104 -24.13 6.19 3.98
C GLY A 104 -24.70 6.98 2.81
N ARG A 105 -25.97 7.31 2.96
CA ARG A 105 -26.84 8.07 2.07
C ARG A 105 -26.37 9.51 1.88
#